data_AF-A0A263DB08-F1
#
_entry.id   AF-A0A263DB08-F1
#
_cell.length_a   1.000
_cell.length_b   1.000
_cell.length_c   1.000
_cell.angle_alpha   90.00
_cell.angle_beta   90.00
_cell.angle_gamma   90.00
#
_symmetry.space_group_name_H-M   'P 1'
#
loop_
_entity.id
_entity.type
_entity.pdbx_description
1 polymer ?
#
loop_
_entity_poly.entity_id
_entity_poly.type
_entity_poly.pdbx_seq_one_letter_code
_entity_poly.pdbx_strand_id
1 'polypeptide(L)'
;MRRAVEWWEQYQIPLYLAAIAGGALVGLSAPRVAPALEHSINPVLALLLFATFLGVPLVEVGRAFRDVRFLGTTLAANFVVVPVIAYGLSRFVVDDRGLLLGVLLVLLTPCVDYVIVFTGLAGGARARLLAATPLLMLVQILLLPAYLFLFAGADVLAVVEIEPFLEA
;
A
#
# COMPACT_ATOMS: atom_id res chain seq x y z
N MET A 1 27.79 2.99 -10.27
CA MET A 1 26.40 3.20 -9.83
C MET A 1 25.37 2.74 -10.86
N ARG A 2 25.34 3.26 -12.11
CA ARG A 2 24.35 2.83 -13.14
C ARG A 2 24.25 1.31 -13.37
N ARG A 3 25.38 0.61 -13.54
CA ARG A 3 25.39 -0.86 -13.70
C ARG A 3 24.81 -1.65 -12.52
N ALA A 4 24.92 -1.12 -11.29
CA ALA A 4 24.38 -1.80 -10.12
C ALA A 4 22.86 -1.64 -10.03
N VAL A 5 22.35 -0.45 -10.39
CA VAL A 5 20.92 -0.16 -10.48
C VAL A 5 20.26 -1.00 -11.57
N GLU A 6 20.85 -1.04 -12.76
CA GLU A 6 20.37 -1.87 -13.88
C GLU A 6 20.32 -3.37 -13.51
N TRP A 7 21.31 -3.86 -12.74
CA TRP A 7 21.31 -5.22 -12.24
C TRP A 7 20.19 -5.46 -11.22
N TRP A 8 19.97 -4.54 -10.27
CA TRP A 8 18.85 -4.64 -9.32
C TRP A 8 17.50 -4.62 -10.01
N GLU A 9 17.31 -3.81 -11.05
CA GLU A 9 16.07 -3.78 -11.84
C GLU A 9 15.85 -5.12 -12.58
N GLN A 10 16.91 -5.69 -13.18
CA GLN A 10 16.81 -6.98 -13.89
C GLN A 10 16.52 -8.16 -12.96
N TYR A 11 17.09 -8.17 -11.76
CA TYR A 11 16.95 -9.23 -10.78
C TYR A 11 15.97 -8.89 -9.64
N GLN A 12 15.09 -7.91 -9.86
CA GLN A 12 14.19 -7.40 -8.81
C GLN A 12 13.29 -8.49 -8.22
N ILE A 13 12.69 -9.33 -9.08
CA ILE A 13 11.81 -10.44 -8.66
C ILE A 13 12.56 -11.47 -7.80
N PRO A 14 13.69 -12.07 -8.26
CA PRO A 14 14.40 -13.05 -7.44
C PRO A 14 14.98 -12.44 -6.16
N LEU A 15 15.38 -11.17 -6.17
CA LEU A 15 15.83 -10.48 -4.95
C LEU A 15 14.70 -10.34 -3.93
N TYR A 16 13.49 -9.98 -4.36
CA TYR A 16 12.32 -9.92 -3.46
C TYR A 16 11.97 -11.29 -2.89
N LEU A 17 11.96 -12.34 -3.72
CA LEU A 17 11.69 -13.70 -3.24
C LEU A 17 12.77 -14.17 -2.24
N ALA A 18 14.04 -13.89 -2.51
CA ALA A 18 15.14 -14.21 -1.61
C ALA A 18 15.01 -13.45 -0.28
N ALA A 19 14.62 -12.17 -0.31
CA ALA A 19 14.40 -11.38 0.89
C ALA A 19 13.22 -11.91 1.72
N ILE A 20 12.10 -12.26 1.09
CA ILE A 20 10.93 -12.87 1.75
C ILE A 20 11.32 -14.21 2.38
N ALA A 21 12.00 -15.08 1.63
CA ALA A 21 12.46 -16.36 2.14
C ALA A 21 13.44 -16.22 3.31
N GLY A 22 14.37 -15.24 3.22
CA GLY A 22 15.29 -14.91 4.29
C GLY A 22 14.56 -14.43 5.55
N GLY A 23 13.60 -13.52 5.39
CA GLY A 23 12.75 -13.04 6.48
C GLY A 23 11.94 -14.16 7.14
N ALA A 24 11.34 -15.04 6.34
CA ALA A 24 10.60 -16.19 6.84
C ALA A 24 11.52 -17.17 7.61
N LEU A 25 12.70 -17.47 7.06
CA LEU A 25 13.67 -18.35 7.70
C LEU A 25 14.13 -17.78 9.06
N VAL A 26 14.46 -16.49 9.11
CA VAL A 26 14.88 -15.82 10.35
C VAL A 26 13.72 -15.78 11.36
N GLY A 27 12.51 -15.41 10.93
CA GLY A 27 11.33 -15.36 11.79
C GLY A 27 10.96 -16.70 12.41
N LEU A 28 11.10 -17.79 11.65
CA LEU A 28 10.79 -19.15 12.13
C LEU A 28 11.92 -19.76 12.98
N SER A 29 13.18 -19.46 12.67
CA SER A 29 14.34 -20.04 13.36
C SER A 29 14.76 -19.29 14.62
N ALA A 30 14.53 -17.97 14.69
CA ALA A 30 14.94 -17.14 15.81
C ALA A 30 13.83 -16.16 16.27
N PRO A 31 12.69 -16.65 16.83
CA PRO A 31 11.58 -15.79 17.25
C PRO A 31 11.97 -14.75 18.30
N ARG A 32 13.02 -15.01 19.10
CA ARG A 32 13.53 -14.10 20.13
C ARG A 32 14.11 -12.79 19.58
N VAL A 33 14.41 -12.75 18.29
CA VAL A 33 14.97 -11.56 17.61
C VAL A 33 13.84 -10.60 17.19
N ALA A 34 12.58 -11.05 17.16
CA ALA A 34 11.45 -10.27 16.70
C ALA A 34 11.29 -8.91 17.41
N PRO A 35 11.33 -8.80 18.77
CA PRO A 35 11.11 -7.51 19.43
C PRO A 35 12.17 -6.45 19.08
N ALA A 36 13.43 -6.88 18.88
CA ALA A 36 14.50 -5.97 18.49
C ALA A 36 14.34 -5.49 17.04
N LEU A 37 13.88 -6.36 16.14
CA LEU A 37 13.66 -6.04 14.72
C LEU A 37 12.37 -5.25 14.50
N GLU A 38 11.35 -5.43 15.34
CA GLU A 38 10.10 -4.68 15.29
C GLU A 38 10.33 -3.17 15.38
N HIS A 39 11.26 -2.71 16.25
CA HIS A 39 11.66 -1.31 16.32
C HIS A 39 12.28 -0.77 15.03
N SER A 40 12.78 -1.64 14.15
CA SER A 40 13.36 -1.26 12.86
C SER A 40 12.30 -1.04 11.78
N ILE A 41 11.07 -1.51 11.97
CA ILE A 41 9.99 -1.43 10.98
C ILE A 41 9.67 0.04 10.67
N ASN A 42 9.32 0.82 11.69
CA ASN A 42 8.96 2.23 11.53
C ASN A 42 10.04 3.08 10.84
N PRO A 43 11.33 3.05 11.25
CA PRO A 43 12.36 3.84 10.57
C PRO A 43 12.62 3.38 9.13
N VAL A 44 12.55 2.07 8.86
CA VAL A 44 12.69 1.55 7.48
C VAL A 44 11.52 2.01 6.62
N LEU A 45 10.28 1.93 7.12
CA LEU A 45 9.09 2.43 6.42
C LEU A 45 9.16 3.93 6.20
N ALA A 46 9.60 4.71 7.18
CA ALA A 46 9.78 6.15 7.05
C ALA A 46 10.82 6.49 5.97
N LEU A 47 11.94 5.78 5.93
CA LEU A 47 12.95 5.93 4.88
C LEU A 47 12.40 5.57 3.50
N LEU A 48 11.62 4.49 3.40
CA LEU A 48 11.00 4.03 2.17
C LEU A 48 10.01 5.06 1.64
N LEU A 49 9.10 5.55 2.50
CA LEU A 49 8.15 6.61 2.17
C LEU A 49 8.86 7.91 1.79
N PHE A 50 9.90 8.31 2.53
CA PHE A 50 10.70 9.49 2.19
C PHE A 50 11.32 9.36 0.80
N ALA A 51 11.94 8.22 0.49
CA ALA A 51 12.53 7.96 -0.83
C ALA A 51 11.46 7.97 -1.94
N THR A 52 10.30 7.37 -1.69
CA THR A 52 9.16 7.37 -2.62
C THR A 52 8.65 8.78 -2.89
N PHE A 53 8.43 9.58 -1.84
CA PHE A 53 7.96 10.97 -1.99
C PHE A 53 8.97 11.90 -2.63
N LEU A 54 10.27 11.67 -2.43
CA LEU A 54 11.32 12.43 -3.10
C LEU A 54 11.24 12.29 -4.63
N GLY A 55 10.73 11.16 -5.12
CA GLY A 55 10.49 10.90 -6.53
C GLY A 55 9.24 11.57 -7.10
N VAL A 56 8.39 12.21 -6.27
CA VAL A 56 7.12 12.81 -6.71
C VAL A 56 7.33 14.24 -7.23
N PRO A 57 7.20 14.52 -8.55
CA PRO A 57 7.10 15.87 -9.08
C PRO A 57 5.88 16.63 -8.54
N LEU A 58 6.06 17.38 -7.45
CA LEU A 58 5.05 18.26 -6.83
C LEU A 58 4.42 19.25 -7.83
N VAL A 59 5.15 19.64 -8.87
CA VAL A 59 4.67 20.53 -9.94
C VAL A 59 3.59 19.88 -10.80
N GLU A 60 3.62 18.54 -10.95
CA GLU A 60 2.62 17.80 -11.73
C GLU A 60 1.35 17.50 -10.92
N VAL A 61 1.44 17.47 -9.59
CA VAL A 61 0.29 17.27 -8.67
C VAL A 61 -0.81 18.29 -8.95
N GLY A 62 -0.46 19.58 -9.08
CA GLY A 62 -1.42 20.64 -9.40
C GLY A 62 -2.09 20.47 -10.77
N ARG A 63 -1.44 19.80 -11.73
CA ARG A 63 -2.03 19.49 -13.04
C ARG A 63 -2.98 18.29 -12.96
N ALA A 64 -2.74 17.31 -12.09
CA ALA A 64 -3.66 16.18 -11.90
C ALA A 64 -5.04 16.62 -11.41
N PHE A 65 -5.12 17.63 -10.55
CA PHE A 65 -6.40 18.20 -10.11
C PHE A 65 -7.24 18.83 -11.22
N ARG A 66 -6.63 19.17 -12.37
CA ARG A 66 -7.35 19.69 -13.54
C ARG A 66 -7.93 18.60 -14.44
N ASP A 67 -7.38 17.37 -14.40
CA ASP A 67 -7.87 16.24 -15.19
C ASP A 67 -8.93 15.47 -14.40
N VAL A 68 -10.09 16.12 -14.19
CA VAL A 68 -11.20 15.58 -13.39
C VAL A 68 -11.75 14.27 -13.92
N ARG A 69 -11.65 14.03 -15.24
CA ARG A 69 -12.12 12.78 -15.87
C ARG A 69 -11.19 11.64 -15.49
N PHE A 70 -9.88 11.81 -15.64
CA PHE A 70 -8.90 10.81 -15.23
C PHE A 70 -8.96 10.53 -13.73
N LEU A 71 -9.03 11.59 -12.93
CA LEU A 71 -9.09 11.49 -11.48
C LEU A 71 -10.36 10.79 -11.02
N GLY A 72 -11.51 11.17 -11.57
CA GLY A 72 -12.80 10.54 -11.28
C GLY A 72 -12.83 9.06 -11.65
N THR A 73 -12.29 8.67 -12.82
CA THR A 73 -12.20 7.25 -13.20
C THR A 73 -11.29 6.46 -12.28
N THR A 74 -10.16 7.05 -11.85
CA THR A 74 -9.22 6.39 -10.96
C THR A 74 -9.81 6.23 -9.56
N LEU A 75 -10.49 7.26 -9.05
CA LEU A 75 -11.19 7.20 -7.77
C LEU A 75 -12.32 6.17 -7.78
N ALA A 76 -13.17 6.16 -8.82
CA ALA A 76 -14.25 5.19 -8.92
C ALA A 76 -13.73 3.75 -9.03
N ALA A 77 -12.66 3.51 -9.79
CA ALA A 77 -12.04 2.20 -9.86
C ALA A 77 -11.52 1.74 -8.48
N ASN A 78 -10.74 2.57 -7.79
CA ASN A 78 -10.10 2.21 -6.53
C ASN A 78 -11.02 2.22 -5.31
N PHE A 79 -12.06 3.06 -5.31
CA PHE A 79 -12.92 3.27 -4.14
C PHE A 79 -14.38 2.87 -4.38
N VAL A 80 -14.74 2.31 -5.54
CA VAL A 80 -16.08 1.73 -5.74
C VAL A 80 -15.96 0.31 -6.25
N VAL A 81 -15.23 0.10 -7.35
CA VAL A 81 -15.09 -1.24 -7.95
C VAL A 81 -14.26 -2.17 -7.07
N VAL A 82 -13.07 -1.73 -6.65
CA VAL A 82 -12.18 -2.54 -5.82
C VAL A 82 -12.83 -2.92 -4.47
N PRO A 83 -13.50 -2.04 -3.71
CA PRO A 83 -14.17 -2.43 -2.46
C PRO A 83 -15.26 -3.48 -2.66
N VAL A 84 -16.01 -3.43 -3.75
CA VAL A 84 -17.03 -4.46 -4.06
C VAL A 84 -16.37 -5.83 -4.31
N ILE A 85 -15.27 -5.85 -5.07
CA ILE A 85 -14.50 -7.07 -5.31
C ILE A 85 -13.89 -7.58 -4.00
N ALA A 86 -13.29 -6.68 -3.21
CA ALA A 86 -12.68 -7.00 -1.93
C ALA A 86 -13.70 -7.59 -0.95
N TYR A 87 -14.92 -7.04 -0.91
CA TYR A 87 -16.01 -7.59 -0.11
C TYR A 87 -16.38 -9.01 -0.56
N GLY A 88 -16.50 -9.24 -1.88
CA GLY A 88 -16.78 -10.58 -2.40
C GLY A 88 -15.69 -11.60 -2.03
N LEU A 89 -14.42 -11.21 -2.14
CA LEU A 89 -13.28 -12.06 -1.79
C LEU A 89 -13.15 -12.28 -0.28
N SER A 90 -13.49 -11.29 0.53
CA SER A 90 -13.37 -11.37 1.98
C SER A 90 -14.36 -12.38 2.59
N ARG A 91 -15.47 -12.69 1.90
CA ARG A 91 -16.43 -13.71 2.35
C ARG A 91 -15.84 -15.12 2.42
N PHE A 92 -14.80 -15.42 1.65
CA PHE A 92 -14.13 -16.73 1.70
C PHE A 92 -13.28 -16.93 2.96
N VAL A 93 -12.90 -15.84 3.64
CA VAL A 93 -12.02 -15.85 4.81
C VAL A 93 -12.71 -15.29 6.06
N VAL A 94 -14.04 -15.12 6.02
CA VAL A 94 -14.82 -14.48 7.09
C VAL A 94 -14.75 -15.23 8.42
N ASP A 95 -14.47 -16.54 8.38
CA ASP A 95 -14.39 -17.39 9.57
C ASP A 95 -13.14 -17.10 10.41
N ASP A 96 -12.08 -16.55 9.81
CA ASP A 96 -10.84 -16.15 10.51
C ASP A 96 -10.72 -14.62 10.55
N ARG A 97 -10.94 -14.04 11.74
CA ARG A 97 -10.94 -12.58 11.92
C ARG A 97 -9.60 -11.94 11.59
N GLY A 98 -8.48 -12.60 11.90
CA GLY A 98 -7.15 -12.07 11.64
C GLY A 98 -6.85 -12.03 10.14
N LEU A 99 -7.18 -13.13 9.44
CA LEU A 99 -7.03 -13.21 8.00
C LEU A 99 -7.97 -12.24 7.27
N LEU A 100 -9.22 -12.13 7.72
CA LEU A 100 -10.20 -11.19 7.18
C LEU A 100 -9.67 -9.75 7.24
N LEU A 101 -9.15 -9.33 8.39
CA LEU A 101 -8.55 -8.00 8.57
C LEU A 101 -7.35 -7.78 7.66
N GLY A 102 -6.41 -8.73 7.61
CA GLY A 102 -5.24 -8.63 6.75
C GLY A 102 -5.61 -8.50 5.27
N VAL A 103 -6.56 -9.31 4.79
CA VAL A 103 -7.06 -9.24 3.41
C VAL A 103 -7.72 -7.89 3.14
N LEU A 104 -8.59 -7.42 4.04
CA LEU A 104 -9.27 -6.13 3.86
C LEU A 104 -8.27 -4.97 3.85
N LEU A 105 -7.30 -4.95 4.75
CA LEU A 105 -6.25 -3.92 4.76
C LEU A 105 -5.46 -3.93 3.45
N VAL A 106 -4.99 -5.08 2.98
CA VAL A 106 -4.21 -5.19 1.74
C VAL A 106 -5.03 -4.79 0.50
N LEU A 107 -6.31 -5.14 0.43
CA LEU A 107 -7.15 -4.88 -0.75
C LEU A 107 -7.75 -3.46 -0.77
N LEU A 108 -7.96 -2.83 0.40
CA LEU A 108 -8.64 -1.53 0.52
C LEU A 108 -7.70 -0.34 0.69
N THR A 109 -6.39 -0.56 0.85
CA THR A 109 -5.38 0.51 0.86
C THR A 109 -4.67 0.59 -0.50
N PRO A 110 -5.27 1.27 -1.51
CA PRO A 110 -4.62 1.44 -2.80
C PRO A 110 -3.40 2.37 -2.71
N CYS A 111 -2.21 1.78 -2.66
CA CYS A 111 -0.93 2.47 -2.81
C CYS A 111 -0.43 2.33 -4.27
N VAL A 112 -0.15 3.43 -4.96
CA VAL A 112 0.05 3.44 -6.44
C VAL A 112 1.49 3.14 -6.87
N ASP A 113 2.37 2.84 -5.92
CA ASP A 113 3.82 2.89 -6.08
C ASP A 113 4.32 1.95 -7.21
N TYR A 114 3.94 0.67 -7.16
CA TYR A 114 4.29 -0.31 -8.20
C TYR A 114 3.49 -0.10 -9.49
N VAL A 115 2.24 0.36 -9.37
CA VAL A 115 1.35 0.56 -10.53
C VAL A 115 1.87 1.65 -11.45
N ILE A 116 2.58 2.66 -10.93
CA ILE A 116 3.22 3.70 -11.77
C ILE A 116 4.25 3.10 -12.73
N VAL A 117 5.09 2.19 -12.23
CA VAL A 117 6.11 1.51 -13.05
C VAL A 117 5.44 0.64 -14.11
N PHE A 118 4.49 -0.20 -13.73
CA PHE A 118 3.75 -1.04 -14.68
C PHE A 118 2.96 -0.24 -15.69
N THR A 119 2.36 0.88 -15.27
CA THR A 119 1.65 1.78 -16.19
C THR A 119 2.62 2.41 -17.17
N GLY A 120 3.82 2.81 -16.73
CA GLY A 120 4.88 3.28 -17.61
C GLY A 120 5.32 2.23 -18.63
N LEU A 121 5.53 0.99 -18.19
CA LEU A 121 5.88 -0.14 -19.07
C LEU A 121 4.78 -0.46 -20.07
N ALA A 122 3.51 -0.33 -19.68
CA ALA A 122 2.35 -0.52 -20.54
C ALA A 122 2.08 0.67 -21.49
N GLY A 123 2.91 1.73 -21.48
CA GLY A 123 2.72 2.93 -22.29
C GLY A 123 1.59 3.86 -21.80
N GLY A 124 1.13 3.68 -20.57
CA GLY A 124 0.08 4.48 -19.95
C GLY A 124 0.58 5.80 -19.33
N ALA A 125 -0.36 6.54 -18.75
CA ALA A 125 -0.13 7.89 -18.24
C ALA A 125 0.54 7.92 -16.84
N ARG A 126 1.78 7.41 -16.73
CA ARG A 126 2.53 7.32 -15.46
C ARG A 126 2.63 8.64 -14.70
N ALA A 127 2.81 9.77 -15.42
CA ALA A 127 2.90 11.10 -14.84
C ALA A 127 1.57 11.54 -14.20
N ARG A 128 0.44 11.23 -14.85
CA ARG A 128 -0.90 11.55 -14.32
C ARG A 128 -1.25 10.70 -13.10
N LEU A 129 -0.90 9.41 -13.13
CA LEU A 129 -1.06 8.52 -11.96
C LEU A 129 -0.23 9.00 -10.78
N LEU A 130 1.06 9.27 -11.01
CA LEU A 130 1.97 9.72 -9.97
C LEU A 130 1.51 11.05 -9.35
N ALA A 131 0.98 11.96 -10.16
CA ALA A 131 0.44 13.23 -9.69
C ALA A 131 -0.88 13.07 -8.90
N ALA A 132 -1.64 11.98 -9.14
CA ALA A 132 -2.85 11.65 -8.40
C ALA A 132 -2.58 10.87 -7.09
N THR A 133 -1.38 10.28 -6.93
CA THR A 133 -1.02 9.45 -5.77
C THR A 133 -1.27 10.13 -4.42
N PRO A 134 -0.89 11.41 -4.18
CA PRO A 134 -1.14 12.05 -2.88
C PRO A 134 -2.63 12.14 -2.54
N LEU A 135 -3.49 12.38 -3.55
CA LEU A 135 -4.92 12.42 -3.34
C LEU A 135 -5.48 11.03 -3.03
N LEU A 136 -5.04 10.00 -3.77
CA LEU A 136 -5.45 8.62 -3.52
C LEU A 136 -5.05 8.19 -2.10
N MET A 137 -3.85 8.58 -1.66
CA MET A 137 -3.37 8.33 -0.29
C MET A 137 -4.26 9.01 0.77
N LEU A 138 -4.67 10.27 0.56
CA LEU A 138 -5.56 10.96 1.51
C LEU A 138 -6.95 10.34 1.54
N VAL A 139 -7.50 10.04 0.37
CA VAL A 139 -8.84 9.44 0.24
C VAL A 139 -8.87 8.03 0.86
N GLN A 140 -7.81 7.22 0.71
CA GLN A 140 -7.75 5.92 1.37
C GLN A 140 -7.70 6.04 2.89
N ILE A 141 -6.92 6.98 3.45
CA ILE A 141 -6.82 7.15 4.91
C ILE A 141 -8.19 7.50 5.48
N LEU A 142 -8.99 8.30 4.76
CA LEU A 142 -10.33 8.68 5.19
C LEU A 142 -11.37 7.56 5.01
N LEU A 143 -11.32 6.81 3.91
CA LEU A 143 -12.31 5.78 3.59
C LEU A 143 -12.04 4.43 4.25
N LEU A 144 -10.78 4.10 4.53
CA LEU A 144 -10.40 2.83 5.16
C LEU A 144 -11.18 2.53 6.45
N PRO A 145 -11.27 3.43 7.45
CA PRO A 145 -12.04 3.14 8.66
C PRO A 145 -13.53 2.88 8.36
N ALA A 146 -14.11 3.59 7.38
CA ALA A 146 -15.49 3.38 6.96
C ALA A 146 -15.70 2.01 6.31
N TYR A 147 -14.77 1.56 5.45
CA TYR A 147 -14.85 0.23 4.83
C TYR A 147 -14.63 -0.89 5.83
N LEU A 148 -13.68 -0.76 6.75
CA LEU A 148 -13.47 -1.74 7.80
C LEU A 148 -14.71 -1.88 8.69
N PHE A 149 -15.33 -0.76 9.07
CA PHE A 149 -16.59 -0.79 9.80
C PHE A 149 -17.70 -1.50 9.02
N LEU A 150 -17.84 -1.20 7.73
CA LEU A 150 -18.88 -1.78 6.88
C LEU A 150 -18.69 -3.29 6.63
N PHE A 151 -17.45 -3.74 6.45
CA PHE A 151 -17.16 -5.12 6.02
C PHE A 151 -16.81 -6.06 7.17
N ALA A 152 -16.22 -5.55 8.25
CA ALA A 152 -15.77 -6.32 9.40
C ALA A 152 -16.62 -6.10 10.66
N GLY A 153 -17.46 -5.06 10.69
CA GLY A 153 -18.38 -4.75 11.79
C GLY A 153 -17.76 -3.91 12.92
N ALA A 154 -18.61 -3.47 13.85
CA ALA A 154 -18.23 -2.55 14.95
C ALA A 154 -17.16 -3.12 15.90
N ASP A 155 -17.16 -4.44 16.12
CA ASP A 155 -16.26 -5.13 17.04
C ASP A 155 -14.79 -5.08 16.59
N VAL A 156 -14.54 -4.76 15.32
CA VAL A 156 -13.21 -4.78 14.70
C VAL A 156 -12.51 -3.42 14.78
N LEU A 157 -13.26 -2.33 14.87
CA LEU A 157 -12.69 -1.00 15.17
C LEU A 157 -12.03 -0.96 16.54
N ALA A 158 -12.40 -1.83 17.48
CA ALA A 158 -11.78 -1.94 18.78
C ALA A 158 -10.34 -2.53 18.74
N VAL A 159 -9.95 -3.17 17.63
CA VAL A 159 -8.60 -3.72 17.42
C VAL A 159 -7.69 -2.71 16.71
N VAL A 160 -8.26 -1.70 16.06
CA VAL A 160 -7.50 -0.58 15.52
C VAL A 160 -7.19 0.35 16.68
N GLU A 161 -6.04 0.14 17.31
CA GLU A 161 -5.53 1.08 18.31
C GLU A 161 -5.41 2.46 17.67
N ILE A 162 -6.18 3.42 18.18
CA ILE A 162 -6.16 4.82 17.72
C ILE A 162 -4.93 5.55 18.31
N GLU A 163 -4.33 5.00 19.37
CA GLU A 163 -3.16 5.55 20.08
C GLU A 163 -1.98 5.97 19.19
N PRO A 164 -1.54 5.19 18.18
CA PRO A 164 -0.44 5.59 17.30
C PRO A 164 -0.71 6.85 16.47
N PHE A 165 -1.99 7.20 16.27
CA PHE A 165 -2.38 8.43 15.56
C PHE A 165 -2.44 9.66 16.48
N LEU A 166 -2.44 9.46 17.81
CA LEU A 166 -2.44 10.51 18.82
C LEU A 166 -1.03 10.86 19.32
N GLU A 167 -0.08 9.93 19.23
CA GLU A 167 1.33 10.16 19.59
C GLU A 167 2.17 10.82 18.47
N ALA A 168 1.58 11.02 17.28
CA ALA A 168 2.24 11.63 16.12
C ALA A 168 2.16 13.17 16.08
#